data_AF-A0A9D8WIY9-F1
#
_entry.id   AF-A0A9D8WIY9-F1
#
_cell.length_a   1.000
_cell.length_b   1.000
_cell.length_c   1.000
_cell.angle_alpha   90.00
_cell.angle_beta   90.00
_cell.angle_gamma   90.00
#
_symmetry.space_group_name_H-M   'P 1'
#
loop_
_entity.id
_entity.type
_entity.pdbx_description
1 polymer ?
#
loop_
_entity_poly.entity_id
_entity_poly.type
_entity_poly.pdbx_seq_one_letter_code
_entity_poly.pdbx_strand_id
1 'polypeptide(L)'
;MSHAYPLGKTARDALKGTMEAARTRYEAEDLAGDVAIDALETEWITPSEKDLPKIMEQAADNPGHGFVQHYEDGSGKTVLAVTYWKLAKVKKKKPAPKPKPAPAPHADQEDHTDDLYFKSGRTKKSSRKRFIDPNQMDLFGEKKAD
;
A
#
# COMPACT_ATOMS: atom_id res chain seq x y z
N MET A 1 -12.50 15.76 4.73
CA MET A 1 -12.69 14.30 4.67
C MET A 1 -11.36 13.65 5.02
N SER A 2 -11.13 13.31 6.30
CA SER A 2 -9.94 12.55 6.68
C SER A 2 -10.22 11.07 6.46
N HIS A 3 -9.41 10.41 5.63
CA HIS A 3 -9.46 8.95 5.44
C HIS A 3 -8.65 8.27 6.53
N ALA A 4 -9.04 8.45 7.80
CA ALA A 4 -8.40 7.80 8.93
C ALA A 4 -9.27 6.62 9.38
N TYR A 5 -8.62 5.48 9.58
CA TYR A 5 -9.28 4.23 9.94
C TYR A 5 -8.92 3.82 11.37
N PRO A 6 -9.89 3.39 12.18
CA PRO A 6 -9.62 2.91 13.53
C PRO A 6 -8.84 1.60 13.52
N LEU A 7 -8.14 1.34 14.62
CA LEU A 7 -7.44 0.08 14.88
C LEU A 7 -8.32 -0.86 15.71
N GLY A 8 -8.30 -2.15 15.38
CA GLY A 8 -9.09 -3.15 16.11
C GLY A 8 -8.67 -4.58 15.81
N LYS A 9 -9.02 -5.50 16.71
CA LYS A 9 -8.89 -6.95 16.45
C LYS A 9 -10.05 -7.48 15.61
N THR A 10 -11.20 -6.83 15.72
CA THR A 10 -12.45 -7.13 15.01
C THR A 10 -13.13 -5.80 14.65
N ALA A 11 -14.02 -5.79 13.66
CA ALA A 11 -14.77 -4.58 13.32
C ALA A 11 -15.63 -4.05 14.48
N ARG A 12 -16.15 -4.94 15.35
CA ARG A 12 -16.89 -4.51 16.55
C ARG A 12 -16.01 -3.81 17.56
N ASP A 13 -14.73 -4.17 17.66
CA ASP A 13 -13.79 -3.49 18.54
C ASP A 13 -13.36 -2.15 17.94
N ALA A 14 -13.17 -2.09 16.62
CA ALA A 14 -12.87 -0.86 15.91
C ALA A 14 -13.99 0.20 16.05
N LEU A 15 -15.26 -0.25 16.05
CA LEU A 15 -16.42 0.62 16.25
C LEU A 15 -16.47 1.29 17.63
N LYS A 16 -15.96 0.64 18.69
CA LYS A 16 -16.02 1.19 20.06
C LYS A 16 -15.10 2.40 20.28
N GLY A 17 -14.28 2.78 19.29
CA GLY A 17 -13.48 4.00 19.32
C GLY A 17 -12.39 4.02 20.40
N THR A 18 -11.96 2.86 20.88
CA THR A 18 -10.96 2.79 21.97
C THR A 18 -9.54 3.14 21.52
N MET A 19 -9.28 3.24 20.22
CA MET A 19 -7.96 3.49 19.65
C MET A 19 -8.02 4.67 18.67
N GLU A 20 -6.93 5.42 18.59
CA GLU A 20 -6.75 6.48 17.60
C GLU A 20 -6.89 5.92 16.17
N ALA A 21 -7.22 6.80 15.22
CA ALA A 21 -7.40 6.42 13.82
C ALA A 21 -6.17 6.85 13.00
N ALA A 22 -5.72 5.96 12.11
CA ALA A 22 -4.57 6.19 11.25
C ALA A 22 -4.95 6.17 9.77
N ARG A 23 -4.31 7.03 8.98
CA ARG A 23 -4.51 7.09 7.53
C ARG A 23 -3.61 6.11 6.81
N THR A 24 -2.39 5.94 7.30
CA THR A 24 -1.39 5.05 6.68
C THR A 24 -1.07 3.87 7.56
N ARG A 25 -0.53 2.81 6.94
CA ARG A 25 -0.03 1.63 7.67
C ARG A 25 1.06 2.02 8.67
N TYR A 26 1.95 2.93 8.31
CA TYR A 26 3.06 3.37 9.16
C TYR A 26 2.55 4.07 10.43
N GLU A 27 1.64 5.04 10.26
CA GLU A 27 0.98 5.69 11.40
C GLU A 27 0.24 4.67 12.27
N ALA A 28 -0.44 3.72 11.64
CA ALA A 28 -1.16 2.70 12.38
C ALA A 28 -0.19 1.78 13.16
N GLU A 29 0.98 1.45 12.61
CA GLU A 29 2.03 0.68 13.30
C GLU A 29 2.59 1.48 14.49
N ASP A 30 2.81 2.78 14.33
CA ASP A 30 3.23 3.68 15.42
C ASP A 30 2.19 3.72 16.56
N LEU A 31 0.89 3.77 16.22
CA LEU A 31 -0.21 3.75 17.19
C LEU A 31 -0.40 2.39 17.87
N ALA A 32 -0.13 1.29 17.15
CA ALA A 32 -0.25 -0.07 17.67
C ALA A 32 0.93 -0.50 18.55
N GLY A 33 2.06 0.22 18.46
CA GLY A 33 3.27 -0.02 19.25
C GLY A 33 3.86 -1.42 19.01
N ASP A 34 3.73 -2.30 20.01
CA ASP A 34 4.28 -3.66 19.96
C ASP A 34 3.41 -4.65 19.16
N VAL A 35 2.19 -4.26 18.78
CA VAL A 35 1.26 -5.13 18.03
C VAL A 35 1.39 -4.86 16.54
N ALA A 36 1.85 -5.85 15.79
CA ALA A 36 1.94 -5.74 14.33
C ALA A 36 0.54 -5.58 13.70
N ILE A 37 0.48 -4.81 12.62
CA ILE A 37 -0.71 -4.72 11.78
C ILE A 37 -0.69 -5.83 10.74
N ASP A 38 -1.82 -6.53 10.63
CA ASP A 38 -2.01 -7.59 9.64
C ASP A 38 -2.35 -6.98 8.27
N ALA A 39 -3.49 -6.29 8.19
CA ALA A 39 -3.98 -5.64 6.97
C ALA A 39 -5.05 -4.58 7.26
N LEU A 40 -5.39 -3.78 6.25
CA LEU A 40 -6.62 -2.99 6.22
C LEU A 40 -7.74 -3.89 5.71
N GLU A 41 -8.71 -4.23 6.57
CA GLU A 41 -9.81 -5.13 6.22
C GLU A 41 -11.16 -4.41 6.26
N THR A 42 -12.10 -4.89 5.45
CA THR A 42 -13.50 -4.48 5.48
C THR A 42 -14.34 -5.65 5.95
N GLU A 43 -14.94 -5.56 7.14
CA GLU A 43 -15.86 -6.57 7.64
C GLU A 43 -17.30 -6.09 7.57
N TRP A 44 -18.20 -7.01 7.22
CA TRP A 44 -19.63 -6.77 7.11
C TRP A 44 -20.32 -7.21 8.39
N ILE A 45 -21.03 -6.29 9.04
CA ILE A 45 -21.80 -6.53 10.26
C ILE A 45 -23.26 -6.24 9.98
N THR A 46 -24.12 -7.20 10.30
CA THR A 46 -25.57 -7.02 10.42
C THR A 46 -25.91 -6.75 11.88
N PRO A 47 -25.98 -5.47 12.33
CA PRO A 47 -26.37 -5.16 13.70
C PRO A 47 -27.83 -5.54 13.96
N SER A 48 -28.17 -5.78 15.23
CA SER A 48 -29.56 -5.85 15.63
C SER A 48 -30.19 -4.45 15.58
N GLU A 49 -31.48 -4.34 15.31
CA GLU A 49 -32.20 -3.06 15.22
C GLU A 49 -32.05 -2.20 16.49
N LYS A 50 -31.86 -2.84 17.66
CA LYS A 50 -31.67 -2.17 18.95
C LYS A 50 -30.27 -1.58 19.12
N ASP A 51 -29.27 -2.22 18.52
CA ASP A 51 -27.85 -1.82 18.65
C ASP A 51 -27.44 -0.81 17.59
N LEU A 52 -28.21 -0.72 16.50
CA LEU A 52 -27.99 0.17 15.37
C LEU A 52 -27.79 1.65 15.79
N PRO A 53 -28.69 2.30 16.56
CA PRO A 53 -28.49 3.71 16.94
C PRO A 53 -27.20 3.90 17.75
N LYS A 54 -26.91 2.96 18.66
CA LYS A 54 -25.70 3.01 19.49
C LYS A 54 -24.42 2.85 18.65
N ILE A 55 -24.45 1.98 17.64
CA ILE A 55 -23.30 1.79 16.74
C ILE A 55 -23.10 3.03 15.86
N MET A 56 -24.18 3.70 15.46
CA MET A 56 -24.09 4.94 14.68
C MET A 56 -23.54 6.11 15.49
N GLU A 57 -23.97 6.27 16.74
CA GLU A 57 -23.37 7.24 17.67
C GLU A 57 -21.87 6.96 17.86
N GLN A 58 -21.50 5.70 18.11
CA GLN A 58 -20.10 5.30 18.25
C GLN A 58 -19.26 5.54 16.99
N ALA A 59 -19.84 5.33 15.80
CA ALA A 59 -19.16 5.61 14.54
C ALA A 59 -18.99 7.12 14.29
N ALA A 60 -19.94 7.95 14.74
CA ALA A 60 -19.88 9.40 14.62
C ALA A 60 -18.86 10.01 15.60
N ASP A 61 -18.76 9.47 16.82
CA ASP A 61 -17.82 9.92 17.85
C ASP A 61 -16.38 9.44 17.61
N ASN A 62 -16.17 8.56 16.64
CA ASN A 62 -14.86 8.00 16.35
C ASN A 62 -13.93 9.05 15.70
N PRO A 63 -12.64 9.10 16.07
CA PRO A 63 -11.66 9.98 15.42
C PRO A 63 -11.47 9.70 13.92
N GLY A 64 -11.77 8.48 13.47
CA GLY A 64 -11.79 8.11 12.06
C GLY A 64 -13.12 8.50 11.41
N HIS A 65 -13.08 9.28 10.33
CA HIS A 65 -14.27 9.63 9.56
C HIS A 65 -14.40 8.76 8.30
N GLY A 66 -15.60 8.27 8.01
CA GLY A 66 -15.90 7.54 6.76
C GLY A 66 -15.44 6.09 6.73
N PHE A 67 -15.12 5.49 7.87
CA PHE A 67 -14.73 4.09 7.97
C PHE A 67 -15.93 3.12 7.96
N VAL A 68 -17.15 3.63 8.19
CA VAL A 68 -18.40 2.87 8.15
C VAL A 68 -19.20 3.26 6.91
N GLN A 69 -19.58 2.28 6.11
CA GLN A 69 -20.50 2.43 4.99
C GLN A 69 -21.79 1.66 5.28
N HIS A 70 -22.91 2.22 4.83
CA HIS A 70 -24.25 1.70 5.11
C HIS A 70 -24.83 1.08 3.86
N TYR A 71 -25.36 -0.12 4.01
CA TYR A 71 -26.01 -0.91 2.98
C TYR A 71 -27.33 -1.48 3.51
N GLU A 72 -28.14 -1.97 2.59
CA GLU A 72 -29.40 -2.67 2.88
C GLU A 72 -29.30 -4.09 2.32
N ASP A 73 -29.63 -5.08 3.14
CA ASP A 73 -29.72 -6.47 2.72
C ASP A 73 -31.03 -6.71 1.93
N GLY A 74 -31.14 -7.83 1.22
CA GLY A 74 -32.34 -8.20 0.45
C GLY A 74 -33.62 -8.35 1.29
N SER A 75 -33.51 -8.33 2.62
CA SER A 75 -34.62 -8.33 3.57
C SER A 75 -34.97 -6.94 4.14
N GLY A 76 -34.33 -5.87 3.65
CA GLY A 76 -34.54 -4.49 4.14
C GLY A 76 -33.80 -4.14 5.43
N LYS A 77 -32.87 -4.99 5.87
CA LYS A 77 -32.10 -4.78 7.11
C LYS A 77 -30.82 -4.02 6.80
N THR A 78 -30.41 -3.13 7.71
CA THR A 78 -29.16 -2.40 7.55
C THR A 78 -27.96 -3.32 7.73
N VAL A 79 -26.99 -3.17 6.85
CA VAL A 79 -25.70 -3.83 6.89
C VAL A 79 -24.62 -2.76 6.91
N LEU A 80 -23.68 -2.90 7.84
CA LEU A 80 -22.56 -1.99 8.00
C LEU A 80 -21.31 -2.63 7.43
N ALA A 81 -20.66 -1.97 6.49
CA ALA A 81 -19.31 -2.32 6.08
C ALA A 81 -18.32 -1.45 6.86
N VAL A 82 -17.54 -2.07 7.72
CA VAL A 82 -16.59 -1.41 8.62
C VAL A 82 -15.18 -1.67 8.13
N THR A 83 -14.49 -0.60 7.74
CA THR A 83 -13.10 -0.61 7.30
C THR A 83 -12.19 -0.26 8.49
N TYR A 84 -11.19 -1.11 8.78
CA TYR A 84 -10.33 -0.91 9.94
C TYR A 84 -8.96 -1.56 9.77
N TRP A 85 -7.97 -1.03 10.49
CA TRP A 85 -6.65 -1.64 10.59
C TRP A 85 -6.73 -2.83 11.54
N LYS A 86 -6.54 -4.03 10.99
CA LYS A 86 -6.60 -5.26 11.76
C LYS A 86 -5.29 -5.51 12.48
N LEU A 87 -5.39 -5.60 13.80
CA LEU A 87 -4.28 -5.95 14.68
C LEU A 87 -4.00 -7.45 14.58
N ALA A 88 -2.74 -7.82 14.31
CA ALA A 88 -2.32 -9.20 14.31
C ALA A 88 -2.43 -9.80 15.73
N LYS A 89 -2.83 -11.06 15.82
CA LYS A 89 -2.63 -11.82 17.06
C LYS A 89 -1.12 -11.86 17.31
N VAL A 90 -0.68 -11.37 18.47
CA VAL A 90 0.73 -11.30 18.88
C VAL A 90 1.46 -12.57 18.45
N LYS A 91 2.17 -12.50 17.33
CA LYS A 91 3.15 -13.53 16.98
C LYS A 91 4.22 -13.33 18.02
N LYS A 92 4.31 -14.25 19.01
CA LYS A 92 5.48 -14.35 19.88
C LYS A 92 6.69 -14.14 18.98
N LYS A 93 7.42 -13.03 19.16
CA LYS A 93 8.66 -12.77 18.43
C LYS A 93 9.47 -14.04 18.57
N LYS A 94 9.64 -14.81 17.47
CA LYS A 94 10.68 -15.82 17.46
C LYS A 94 11.96 -15.04 17.77
N PRO A 95 12.75 -15.42 18.78
CA PRO A 95 13.95 -14.68 19.12
C PRO A 95 14.76 -14.55 17.82
N ALA A 96 15.18 -13.32 17.52
CA ALA A 96 16.03 -13.08 16.38
C ALA A 96 17.21 -14.06 16.48
N PRO A 97 17.53 -14.81 15.41
CA PRO A 97 18.71 -15.66 15.45
C PRO A 97 19.89 -14.76 15.80
N LYS A 98 20.72 -15.21 16.78
CA LYS A 98 21.91 -14.48 17.20
C LYS A 98 22.67 -14.02 15.94
N PRO A 99 23.14 -12.76 15.88
CA PRO A 99 23.86 -12.27 14.72
C PRO A 99 25.01 -13.25 14.44
N LYS A 100 25.02 -13.82 13.25
CA LYS A 100 26.20 -14.56 12.79
C LYS A 100 27.36 -13.56 12.82
N PRO A 101 28.55 -13.97 13.30
CA PRO A 101 29.71 -13.09 13.25
C PRO A 101 29.88 -12.56 11.82
N ALA A 102 30.14 -11.26 11.69
CA ALA A 102 30.37 -10.64 10.40
C ALA A 102 31.42 -11.47 9.64
N PRO A 103 31.19 -11.85 8.38
CA PRO A 103 32.24 -12.43 7.58
C PRO A 103 33.40 -11.44 7.56
N ALA A 104 34.62 -11.94 7.81
CA ALA A 104 35.82 -11.13 7.74
C ALA A 104 35.84 -10.37 6.39
N PRO A 105 36.25 -9.09 6.36
CA PRO A 105 36.32 -8.35 5.11
C PRO A 105 37.23 -9.13 4.15
N HIS A 106 36.66 -9.61 3.04
CA HIS A 106 37.46 -10.12 1.95
C HIS A 106 38.25 -8.94 1.39
N ALA A 107 39.58 -9.05 1.40
CA ALA A 107 40.50 -8.02 0.91
C ALA A 107 40.36 -7.73 -0.61
N ASP A 108 39.49 -8.45 -1.30
CA ASP A 108 39.28 -8.37 -2.75
C ASP A 108 37.98 -7.65 -3.14
N GLN A 109 37.23 -7.08 -2.19
CA GLN A 109 36.13 -6.17 -2.52
C GLN A 109 36.69 -4.76 -2.69
N GLU A 110 37.15 -4.48 -3.90
CA GLU A 110 37.21 -3.10 -4.38
C GLU A 110 35.84 -2.45 -4.14
N ASP A 111 35.83 -1.41 -3.32
CA ASP A 111 34.64 -0.63 -3.00
C ASP A 111 34.15 0.07 -4.28
N HIS A 112 33.26 -0.60 -5.02
CA HIS A 112 32.70 -0.09 -6.28
C HIS A 112 31.63 1.00 -6.07
N THR A 113 31.48 1.52 -4.84
CA THR A 113 30.50 2.57 -4.54
C THR A 113 30.87 3.93 -5.13
N ASP A 114 32.09 4.11 -5.64
CA ASP A 114 32.57 5.45 -6.00
C ASP A 114 33.01 5.66 -7.47
N ASP A 115 32.88 4.69 -8.39
CA ASP A 115 33.56 4.85 -9.68
C ASP A 115 32.88 4.30 -10.94
N LEU A 116 31.54 4.40 -10.97
CA LEU A 116 30.73 4.12 -12.16
C LEU A 116 30.01 5.33 -12.78
N TYR A 117 29.95 6.48 -12.10
CA TYR A 117 29.24 7.66 -12.62
C TYR A 117 30.14 8.70 -13.33
N PHE A 118 31.47 8.58 -13.24
CA PHE A 118 32.41 9.55 -13.84
C PHE A 118 33.29 9.02 -14.96
N LYS A 119 33.09 7.78 -15.42
CA LYS A 119 33.70 7.30 -16.68
C LYS A 119 32.86 7.76 -17.89
N SER A 120 32.58 9.05 -17.95
CA SER A 120 32.12 9.69 -19.19
C SER A 120 33.32 9.93 -20.10
N GLY A 121 33.24 9.47 -21.35
CA GLY A 121 34.08 10.03 -22.41
C GLY A 121 34.80 9.10 -23.37
N ARG A 122 34.51 7.78 -23.41
CA ARG A 122 34.95 6.94 -24.55
C ARG A 122 33.79 6.24 -25.26
N THR A 123 32.78 7.01 -25.64
CA THR A 123 31.87 6.59 -26.70
C THR A 123 32.63 6.64 -28.03
N LYS A 124 33.12 5.49 -28.51
CA LYS A 124 33.58 5.34 -29.90
C LYS A 124 32.49 5.91 -30.82
N LYS A 125 32.81 6.93 -31.62
CA LYS A 125 31.95 7.33 -32.75
C LYS A 125 31.91 6.17 -33.75
N SER A 126 30.95 5.29 -33.57
CA SER A 126 30.57 4.27 -34.54
C SER A 126 29.13 4.52 -34.96
N SER A 127 28.96 5.39 -35.95
CA SER A 127 27.99 5.12 -37.00
C SER A 127 28.54 5.70 -38.30
N ARG A 128 28.78 4.83 -39.29
CA ARG A 128 28.88 5.29 -40.67
C ARG A 128 27.53 5.93 -40.98
N LYS A 129 27.52 7.20 -41.39
CA LYS A 129 26.31 7.83 -41.92
C LYS A 129 25.82 6.95 -43.07
N ARG A 130 24.61 6.38 -42.95
CA ARG A 130 23.97 5.72 -44.09
C ARG A 130 23.72 6.82 -45.12
N PHE A 131 24.20 6.63 -46.34
CA PHE A 131 23.85 7.50 -47.45
C PHE A 131 22.36 7.29 -47.73
N ILE A 132 21.55 8.33 -47.54
CA ILE A 132 20.12 8.30 -47.80
C ILE A 132 19.94 8.83 -49.22
N ASP A 133 19.37 8.01 -50.09
CA ASP A 133 19.12 8.36 -51.48
C ASP A 133 18.02 9.45 -51.55
N PRO A 134 18.28 10.62 -52.17
CA PRO A 134 17.34 11.73 -52.20
C PRO A 134 15.98 11.40 -52.86
N ASN A 135 15.88 10.31 -53.62
CA ASN A 135 14.61 9.86 -54.21
C ASN A 135 13.73 9.03 -53.26
N GLN A 136 14.17 8.74 -52.02
CA GLN A 136 13.36 8.03 -51.01
C GLN A 136 12.31 8.89 -50.30
N MET A 137 12.09 10.14 -50.75
CA MET A 137 10.98 10.97 -50.25
C MET A 137 9.63 10.62 -50.89
N ASP A 138 9.57 9.63 -51.79
CA ASP A 138 8.31 9.22 -52.40
C ASP A 138 7.56 8.18 -51.54
N LEU A 139 7.07 8.67 -50.40
CA LEU A 139 6.19 7.94 -49.46
C LEU A 139 4.71 7.99 -49.88
N PHE A 140 4.41 8.39 -51.12
CA PHE A 140 3.07 8.36 -51.69
C PHE A 140 3.08 7.62 -53.02
N GLY A 141 3.12 6.28 -52.94
CA GLY A 141 2.87 5.45 -54.12
C GLY A 141 1.55 5.85 -54.79
N GLU A 142 1.59 5.97 -56.12
CA GLU A 142 0.42 6.28 -56.94
C GLU A 142 -0.78 5.42 -56.56
N LYS A 143 -1.93 6.07 -56.42
CA LYS A 143 -3.21 5.43 -56.10
C LYS A 143 -3.55 4.47 -57.26
N LYS A 144 -3.56 3.16 -57.00
CA LYS A 144 -4.07 2.18 -57.98
C LYS A 144 -5.50 2.55 -58.37
N ALA A 145 -5.70 2.83 -59.66
CA ALA A 145 -7.01 2.76 -60.31
C ALA A 145 -7.11 1.38 -60.97
N ASP A 146 -8.29 0.76 -60.87
CA ASP A 146 -8.62 -0.53 -61.51
C ASP A 146 -8.46 -0.50 -63.04
#